data_AF-J2KB93-F1
#
_entry.id   AF-J2KB93-F1
#
_cell.length_a   1.000
_cell.length_b   1.000
_cell.length_c   1.000
_cell.angle_alpha   90.00
_cell.angle_beta   90.00
_cell.angle_gamma   90.00
#
_symmetry.space_group_name_H-M   'P 1'
#
loop_
_entity.id
_entity.type
_entity.pdbx_description
1 polymer ?
#
loop_
_entity_poly.entity_id
_entity_poly.type
_entity_poly.pdbx_seq_one_letter_code
_entity_poly.pdbx_strand_id
1 'polypeptide(L)'
;MEPRLLKKIIFLLLIFFTIICRSQIVTVQGIAKDSLNNFIAISVNDTIRKFRDKAFKDKNWEGYDKLANNKNFVTMPDSLGNYIINAKVTDTLYFYKRKYITQKYKVEDIIKNKIVVDLKPMPCIPFKTCDQRIPSKLYVFVGKKINVESVDTSQYCGEMMDSEYKAEYRIEQEFSEHYPSSTIIFTAYDHNSMKEYDFRNYNNILVFVGEYCGDLIQLKYQFFPVYKTAHGKWAAVIKPRDEHYYKQDKFKPTNIIFDKSVSFDLPDHLSPQQITQLIEYKFPEKYYKIKGGKVFPIMGRSAEDLVKLWKELYYKENK
;
A
#
# COMPACT_ATOMS: atom_id res chain seq x y z
N MET A 1 -8.20 75.32 3.83
CA MET A 1 -7.57 74.00 4.09
C MET A 1 -6.16 74.05 3.53
N GLU A 2 -5.11 73.84 4.34
CA GLU A 2 -3.73 73.96 3.86
C GLU A 2 -3.44 73.00 2.68
N PRO A 3 -2.70 73.43 1.64
CA PRO A 3 -2.36 72.59 0.48
C PRO A 3 -1.64 71.28 0.85
N ARG A 4 -0.93 71.25 1.98
CA ARG A 4 -0.25 70.06 2.52
C ARG A 4 -1.23 69.05 3.11
N LEU A 5 -2.34 69.50 3.70
CA LEU A 5 -3.37 68.63 4.28
C LEU A 5 -4.19 67.95 3.16
N LEU A 6 -4.54 68.69 2.10
CA LEU A 6 -5.26 68.14 0.95
C LEU A 6 -4.44 67.05 0.21
N LYS A 7 -3.13 67.27 0.01
CA LYS A 7 -2.24 66.26 -0.59
C LYS A 7 -2.15 64.98 0.25
N LYS A 8 -2.08 65.09 1.58
CA LYS A 8 -2.08 63.92 2.49
C LYS A 8 -3.41 63.15 2.43
N ILE A 9 -4.54 63.86 2.36
CA ILE A 9 -5.87 63.24 2.23
C ILE A 9 -6.01 62.52 0.89
N ILE A 10 -5.59 63.13 -0.22
CA ILE A 10 -5.63 62.48 -1.55
C ILE A 10 -4.74 61.24 -1.58
N PHE A 11 -3.54 61.30 -0.99
CA PHE A 11 -2.63 60.15 -0.92
C PHE A 11 -3.20 59.02 -0.06
N LEU A 12 -3.80 59.34 1.09
CA LEU A 12 -4.50 58.35 1.93
C LEU A 12 -5.70 57.73 1.22
N LEU A 13 -6.48 58.52 0.47
CA LEU A 13 -7.60 58.03 -0.34
C LEU A 13 -7.14 57.11 -1.48
N LEU A 14 -6.04 57.45 -2.17
CA LEU A 14 -5.43 56.58 -3.18
C LEU A 14 -4.94 55.26 -2.59
N ILE A 15 -4.28 55.30 -1.43
CA ILE A 15 -3.88 54.08 -0.70
C ILE A 15 -5.12 53.26 -0.34
N PHE A 16 -6.16 53.88 0.24
CA PHE A 16 -7.40 53.19 0.58
C PHE A 16 -8.08 52.57 -0.64
N PHE A 17 -8.12 53.27 -1.77
CA PHE A 17 -8.71 52.79 -3.02
C PHE A 17 -7.95 51.58 -3.57
N THR A 18 -6.62 51.60 -3.54
CA THR A 18 -5.80 50.44 -3.96
C THR A 18 -5.99 49.23 -3.06
N ILE A 19 -6.24 49.43 -1.76
CA ILE A 19 -6.52 48.35 -0.80
C ILE A 19 -7.91 47.75 -1.05
N ILE A 20 -8.92 48.58 -1.28
CA ILE A 20 -10.30 48.13 -1.53
C ILE A 20 -10.37 47.28 -2.81
N CYS A 21 -9.74 47.72 -3.91
CA CYS A 21 -9.70 46.94 -5.15
C CYS A 21 -8.98 45.59 -4.99
N ARG A 22 -7.97 45.50 -4.12
CA ARG A 22 -7.20 44.25 -3.89
C ARG A 22 -7.93 43.22 -3.02
N SER A 23 -8.95 43.64 -2.27
CA SER A 23 -9.74 42.75 -1.40
C SER A 23 -11.09 42.34 -2.00
N GLN A 24 -11.37 42.71 -3.25
CA GLN A 24 -12.63 42.37 -3.92
C GLN A 24 -12.71 40.85 -4.15
N ILE A 25 -13.78 40.24 -3.62
CA ILE A 25 -14.16 38.86 -3.91
C ILE A 25 -14.99 38.87 -5.20
N VAL A 26 -14.65 37.97 -6.12
CA VAL A 26 -15.30 37.81 -7.41
C VAL A 26 -15.69 36.35 -7.62
N THR A 27 -16.77 36.13 -8.35
CA THR A 27 -17.15 34.81 -8.83
C THR A 27 -16.34 34.48 -10.07
N VAL A 28 -15.49 33.48 -9.97
CA VAL A 28 -14.66 32.97 -11.07
C VAL A 28 -15.37 31.76 -11.67
N GLN A 29 -15.54 31.78 -12.98
CA GLN A 29 -16.10 30.67 -13.74
C GLN A 29 -15.12 30.29 -14.85
N GLY A 30 -15.01 29.00 -15.16
CA GLY A 30 -14.09 28.53 -16.19
C GLY A 30 -14.27 27.06 -16.48
N ILE A 31 -13.36 26.53 -17.31
CA ILE A 31 -13.34 25.12 -17.69
C ILE A 31 -12.02 24.51 -17.19
N ALA A 32 -12.13 23.41 -16.47
CA ALA A 32 -11.02 22.58 -16.05
C ALA A 32 -11.31 21.12 -16.40
N LYS A 33 -10.43 20.51 -17.19
CA LYS A 33 -10.57 19.15 -17.70
C LYS A 33 -9.24 18.40 -17.68
N ASP A 34 -9.32 17.10 -17.92
CA ASP A 34 -8.17 16.22 -18.15
C ASP A 34 -8.47 15.24 -19.28
N SER A 35 -7.49 14.40 -19.63
CA SER A 35 -7.61 13.43 -20.74
C SER A 35 -8.66 12.34 -20.52
N LEU A 36 -9.18 12.17 -19.30
CA LEU A 36 -10.11 11.11 -18.90
C LEU A 36 -11.40 11.66 -18.28
N ASN A 37 -11.64 12.97 -18.38
CA ASN A 37 -12.78 13.72 -17.84
C ASN A 37 -13.15 13.34 -16.39
N ASN A 38 -12.14 13.24 -15.53
CA ASN A 38 -12.24 12.74 -14.16
C ASN A 38 -12.23 13.86 -13.11
N PHE A 39 -12.36 13.48 -11.83
CA PHE A 39 -12.41 14.38 -10.67
C PHE A 39 -11.15 15.28 -10.55
N ILE A 40 -11.30 16.57 -10.84
CA ILE A 40 -10.29 17.62 -10.61
C ILE A 40 -10.69 18.41 -9.38
N ALA A 41 -9.76 18.60 -8.45
CA ALA A 41 -9.97 19.47 -7.30
C ALA A 41 -9.38 20.85 -7.58
N ILE A 42 -10.13 21.89 -7.22
CA ILE A 42 -9.71 23.29 -7.35
C ILE A 42 -9.69 23.90 -5.95
N SER A 43 -8.58 24.52 -5.55
CA SER A 43 -8.48 25.18 -4.24
C SER A 43 -7.88 26.58 -4.30
N VAL A 44 -8.31 27.43 -3.36
CA VAL A 44 -7.81 28.80 -3.20
C VAL A 44 -6.53 28.80 -2.35
N ASN A 45 -5.47 29.44 -2.85
CA ASN A 45 -4.20 29.70 -2.16
C ASN A 45 -3.49 28.46 -1.57
N ASP A 46 -3.76 27.28 -2.13
CA ASP A 46 -3.20 26.00 -1.65
C ASP A 46 -3.58 25.66 -0.20
N THR A 47 -4.67 26.25 0.30
CA THR A 47 -5.06 26.22 1.72
C THR A 47 -5.30 24.78 2.19
N ILE A 48 -5.98 23.97 1.37
CA ILE A 48 -6.30 22.57 1.68
C ILE A 48 -5.05 21.71 1.73
N ARG A 49 -4.16 21.83 0.74
CA ARG A 49 -2.96 20.99 0.65
C ARG A 49 -2.03 21.26 1.83
N LYS A 50 -1.79 22.53 2.16
CA LYS A 50 -0.96 22.91 3.32
C LYS A 50 -1.53 22.38 4.63
N PHE A 51 -2.86 22.44 4.80
CA PHE A 51 -3.50 21.87 5.98
C PHE A 51 -3.32 20.35 6.01
N ARG A 52 -3.60 19.66 4.91
CA ARG A 52 -3.45 18.20 4.77
C ARG A 52 -2.03 17.74 5.09
N ASP A 53 -1.03 18.40 4.51
CA ASP A 53 0.38 18.01 4.68
C ASP A 53 0.82 18.22 6.13
N LYS A 54 0.33 19.29 6.79
CA LYS A 54 0.51 19.50 8.24
C LYS A 54 -0.21 18.43 9.06
N ALA A 55 -1.47 18.12 8.74
CA ALA A 55 -2.26 17.11 9.43
C ALA A 55 -1.62 15.72 9.38
N PHE A 56 -1.07 15.33 8.22
CA PHE A 56 -0.29 14.09 8.08
C PHE A 56 0.95 14.08 8.96
N LYS A 57 1.72 15.18 8.96
CA LYS A 57 2.93 15.31 9.76
C LYS A 57 2.63 15.23 11.27
N ASP A 58 1.59 15.93 11.70
CA ASP A 58 1.23 16.07 13.11
C ASP A 58 0.31 14.92 13.59
N LYS A 59 -0.12 14.03 12.67
CA LYS A 59 -1.16 13.00 12.89
C LYS A 59 -2.46 13.55 13.50
N ASN A 60 -2.79 14.80 13.18
CA ASN A 60 -3.99 15.50 13.67
C ASN A 60 -4.85 15.98 12.50
N TRP A 61 -6.05 15.41 12.39
CA TRP A 61 -7.01 15.68 11.32
C TRP A 61 -8.12 16.66 11.72
N GLU A 62 -8.09 17.16 12.96
CA GLU A 62 -9.15 18.02 13.48
C GLU A 62 -9.34 19.26 12.60
N GLY A 63 -10.56 19.44 12.07
CA GLY A 63 -10.90 20.58 11.22
C GLY A 63 -10.59 20.41 9.73
N TYR A 64 -9.90 19.34 9.32
CA TYR A 64 -9.66 19.06 7.90
C TYR A 64 -10.98 18.94 7.13
N ASP A 65 -11.93 18.15 7.63
CA ASP A 65 -13.20 17.92 6.94
C ASP A 65 -14.01 19.20 6.79
N LYS A 66 -13.99 20.07 7.82
CA LYS A 66 -14.66 21.39 7.75
C LYS A 66 -14.06 22.25 6.65
N LEU A 67 -12.73 22.22 6.50
CA LEU A 67 -12.01 23.00 5.51
C LEU A 67 -12.18 22.42 4.10
N ALA A 68 -12.05 21.10 3.94
CA ALA A 68 -12.17 20.38 2.67
C ALA A 68 -13.59 20.47 2.07
N ASN A 69 -14.61 20.56 2.92
CA ASN A 69 -16.01 20.73 2.49
C ASN A 69 -16.43 22.22 2.38
N ASN A 70 -15.53 23.17 2.64
CA ASN A 70 -15.86 24.58 2.56
C ASN A 70 -15.77 25.08 1.11
N LYS A 71 -16.94 25.37 0.52
CA LYS A 71 -17.08 25.87 -0.86
C LYS A 71 -16.40 27.21 -1.13
N ASN A 72 -16.00 27.95 -0.09
CA ASN A 72 -15.21 29.18 -0.24
C ASN A 72 -13.74 28.90 -0.55
N PHE A 73 -13.25 27.69 -0.25
CA PHE A 73 -11.86 27.31 -0.45
C PHE A 73 -11.67 26.21 -1.48
N VAL A 74 -12.73 25.47 -1.81
CA VAL A 74 -12.68 24.29 -2.68
C VAL A 74 -13.88 24.26 -3.61
N THR A 75 -13.65 23.89 -4.87
CA THR A 75 -14.71 23.50 -5.80
C THR A 75 -14.23 22.34 -6.68
N MET A 76 -15.17 21.73 -7.38
CA MET A 76 -14.91 20.68 -8.36
C MET A 76 -15.68 21.00 -9.65
N PRO A 77 -15.08 20.77 -10.82
CA PRO A 77 -15.80 20.90 -12.08
C PRO A 77 -16.97 19.92 -12.19
N ASP A 78 -18.00 20.29 -12.96
CA ASP A 78 -19.08 19.39 -13.37
C ASP A 78 -18.61 18.37 -14.42
N SER A 79 -19.52 17.52 -14.92
CA SER A 79 -19.21 16.50 -15.93
C SER A 79 -18.77 17.07 -17.29
N LEU A 80 -19.01 18.35 -17.55
CA LEU A 80 -18.55 19.07 -18.74
C LEU A 80 -17.25 19.86 -18.47
N GLY A 81 -16.72 19.79 -17.25
CA GLY A 81 -15.53 20.49 -16.81
C GLY A 81 -15.77 21.94 -16.39
N ASN A 82 -17.02 22.40 -16.28
CA ASN A 82 -17.29 23.76 -15.81
C ASN A 82 -17.13 23.86 -14.30
N TYR A 83 -16.47 24.90 -13.81
CA TYR A 83 -16.36 25.17 -12.38
C TYR A 83 -16.80 26.60 -12.04
N ILE A 84 -17.25 26.78 -10.80
CA ILE A 84 -17.58 28.07 -10.21
C ILE A 84 -16.96 28.14 -8.80
N ILE A 85 -16.26 29.23 -8.50
CA ILE A 85 -15.70 29.50 -7.15
C ILE A 85 -15.65 30.99 -6.86
N ASN A 86 -15.89 31.38 -5.61
CA ASN A 86 -15.68 32.75 -5.15
C ASN A 86 -14.26 32.89 -4.58
N ALA A 87 -13.48 33.84 -5.10
CA ALA A 87 -12.11 34.09 -4.67
C ALA A 87 -11.76 35.58 -4.78
N LYS A 88 -10.74 36.05 -4.06
CA LYS A 88 -10.23 37.40 -4.24
C LYS A 88 -9.48 37.50 -5.55
N VAL A 89 -9.49 38.68 -6.18
CA VAL A 89 -8.72 38.93 -7.42
C VAL A 89 -7.21 38.67 -7.23
N THR A 90 -6.74 38.86 -6.00
CA THR A 90 -5.34 38.63 -5.58
C THR A 90 -5.01 37.18 -5.26
N ASP A 91 -6.00 36.29 -5.18
CA ASP A 91 -5.79 34.88 -4.87
C ASP A 91 -5.21 34.11 -6.07
N THR A 92 -4.69 32.92 -5.78
CA THR A 92 -4.27 31.93 -6.77
C THR A 92 -5.16 30.70 -6.67
N LEU A 93 -5.70 30.23 -7.80
CA LEU A 93 -6.38 28.95 -7.88
C LEU A 93 -5.40 27.85 -8.25
N TYR A 94 -5.46 26.74 -7.51
CA TYR A 94 -4.67 25.54 -7.73
C TYR A 94 -5.58 24.44 -8.27
N PHE A 95 -5.21 23.90 -9.43
CA PHE A 95 -5.91 22.82 -10.11
C PHE A 95 -5.06 21.57 -9.94
N TYR A 96 -5.60 20.56 -9.26
CA TYR A 96 -4.83 19.38 -8.93
C TYR A 96 -5.67 18.11 -8.99
N LYS A 97 -4.97 17.02 -9.28
CA LYS A 97 -5.48 15.66 -9.31
C LYS A 97 -4.32 14.72 -9.00
N ARG A 98 -4.60 13.58 -8.36
CA ARG A 98 -3.58 12.57 -8.07
C ARG A 98 -2.93 12.09 -9.38
N LYS A 99 -1.58 12.04 -9.43
CA LYS A 99 -0.77 11.71 -10.61
C LYS A 99 -0.82 12.70 -11.78
N TYR A 100 -1.26 13.93 -11.53
CA TYR A 100 -1.25 15.01 -12.53
C TYR A 100 -0.37 16.16 -12.04
N ILE A 101 0.21 16.89 -13.00
CA ILE A 101 0.99 18.09 -12.70
C ILE A 101 0.02 19.16 -12.22
N THR A 102 0.21 19.64 -10.99
CA THR A 102 -0.59 20.74 -10.44
C THR A 102 -0.36 22.01 -11.25
N GLN A 103 -1.42 22.60 -11.78
CA GLN A 103 -1.38 23.91 -12.43
C GLN A 103 -1.92 24.97 -11.48
N LYS A 104 -1.38 26.19 -11.57
CA LYS A 104 -1.78 27.31 -10.72
C LYS A 104 -1.86 28.58 -11.54
N TYR A 105 -2.91 29.36 -11.31
CA TYR A 105 -3.16 30.61 -12.01
C TYR A 105 -3.70 31.64 -11.03
N LYS A 106 -3.26 32.89 -11.16
CA LYS A 106 -3.88 33.97 -10.39
C LYS A 106 -5.31 34.19 -10.88
N VAL A 107 -6.19 34.56 -9.98
CA VAL A 107 -7.60 34.87 -10.32
C VAL A 107 -7.68 35.98 -11.37
N GLU A 108 -6.85 37.03 -11.24
CA GLU A 108 -6.77 38.11 -12.23
C GLU A 108 -6.48 37.59 -13.66
N ASP A 109 -5.58 36.62 -13.80
CA ASP A 109 -5.18 36.08 -15.10
C ASP A 109 -6.25 35.17 -15.69
N ILE A 110 -6.94 34.39 -14.85
CA ILE A 110 -8.06 33.54 -15.28
C ILE A 110 -9.16 34.40 -15.87
N ILE A 111 -9.54 35.49 -15.18
CA ILE A 111 -10.61 36.39 -15.62
C ILE A 111 -10.21 37.11 -16.90
N LYS A 112 -9.00 37.67 -16.94
CA LYS A 112 -8.51 38.46 -18.07
C LYS A 112 -8.36 37.62 -19.34
N ASN A 113 -7.79 36.42 -19.21
CA ASN A 113 -7.38 35.61 -20.35
C ASN A 113 -8.34 34.45 -20.64
N LYS A 114 -9.40 34.27 -19.84
CA LYS A 114 -10.36 33.16 -19.95
C LYS A 114 -9.66 31.80 -20.01
N ILE A 115 -8.75 31.57 -19.06
CA ILE A 115 -7.88 30.39 -19.02
C ILE A 115 -8.74 29.11 -18.96
N VAL A 116 -8.51 28.22 -19.92
CA VAL A 116 -9.02 26.85 -19.89
C VAL A 116 -7.91 25.95 -19.36
N VAL A 117 -8.19 25.24 -18.27
CA VAL A 117 -7.23 24.35 -17.64
C VAL A 117 -7.36 22.95 -18.23
N ASP A 118 -6.28 22.45 -18.79
CA ASP A 118 -6.15 21.06 -19.23
C ASP A 118 -5.01 20.40 -18.45
N LEU A 119 -5.36 19.66 -17.40
CA LEU A 119 -4.38 19.04 -16.51
C LEU A 119 -3.66 17.91 -17.23
N LYS A 120 -2.33 17.97 -17.21
CA LYS A 120 -1.47 16.96 -17.83
C LYS A 120 -1.06 15.91 -16.80
N PRO A 121 -1.10 14.61 -17.16
CA PRO A 121 -0.54 13.56 -16.32
C PRO A 121 0.92 13.85 -16.00
N MET A 122 1.34 13.49 -14.79
CA MET A 122 2.75 13.51 -14.42
C MET A 122 3.48 12.36 -15.16
N PRO A 123 4.73 12.56 -15.62
CA PRO A 123 5.54 11.45 -16.12
C PRO A 123 5.58 10.31 -15.09
N CYS A 124 5.41 9.09 -15.57
CA CYS A 124 5.27 7.90 -14.73
C CYS A 124 5.87 6.69 -15.44
N ILE A 125 6.20 5.67 -14.66
CA ILE A 125 6.71 4.39 -15.15
C ILE A 125 5.50 3.54 -15.60
N PRO A 126 5.42 3.13 -16.88
CA PRO A 126 4.36 2.25 -17.32
C PRO A 126 4.53 0.87 -16.69
N PHE A 127 3.42 0.18 -16.41
CA PHE A 127 3.50 -1.21 -15.98
C PHE A 127 4.05 -2.07 -17.10
N LYS A 128 4.97 -2.97 -16.74
CA LYS A 128 5.40 -4.02 -17.66
C LYS A 128 4.23 -4.97 -17.89
N THR A 129 3.78 -5.07 -19.12
CA THR A 129 2.75 -6.03 -19.52
C THR A 129 3.37 -7.41 -19.68
N CYS A 130 2.72 -8.43 -19.15
CA CYS A 130 3.11 -9.83 -19.34
C CYS A 130 1.86 -10.67 -19.59
N ASP A 131 1.76 -11.24 -20.79
CA ASP A 131 0.61 -12.04 -21.20
C ASP A 131 0.76 -13.53 -20.83
N GLN A 132 1.87 -13.89 -20.18
CA GLN A 132 2.09 -15.26 -19.70
C GLN A 132 1.17 -15.55 -18.51
N ARG A 133 0.27 -16.53 -18.70
CA ARG A 133 -0.60 -17.04 -17.64
C ARG A 133 0.08 -18.08 -16.76
N ILE A 134 1.03 -18.82 -17.33
CA ILE A 134 1.77 -19.91 -16.68
C ILE A 134 3.26 -19.52 -16.72
N PRO A 135 4.01 -19.74 -15.63
CA PRO A 135 5.42 -19.39 -15.61
C PRO A 135 6.22 -20.33 -16.51
N SER A 136 7.25 -19.79 -17.15
CA SER A 136 8.17 -20.58 -17.99
C SER A 136 9.03 -21.54 -17.16
N LYS A 137 9.36 -21.16 -15.93
CA LYS A 137 10.03 -21.99 -14.92
C LYS A 137 9.41 -21.76 -13.56
N LEU A 138 9.43 -22.78 -12.71
CA LEU A 138 8.91 -22.72 -11.35
C LEU A 138 9.99 -23.16 -10.36
N TYR A 139 10.42 -22.24 -9.52
CA TYR A 139 11.37 -22.47 -8.43
C TYR A 139 10.60 -22.61 -7.12
N VAL A 140 10.73 -23.77 -6.48
CA VAL A 140 10.11 -24.10 -5.20
C VAL A 140 11.23 -24.46 -4.24
N PHE A 141 11.39 -23.66 -3.19
CA PHE A 141 12.53 -23.80 -2.28
C PHE A 141 12.20 -23.35 -0.86
N VAL A 142 12.92 -23.90 0.12
CA VAL A 142 13.05 -23.25 1.42
C VAL A 142 14.08 -22.14 1.29
N GLY A 143 13.66 -20.90 1.51
CA GLY A 143 14.52 -19.74 1.52
C GLY A 143 14.69 -19.20 2.93
N LYS A 144 15.93 -18.80 3.26
CA LYS A 144 16.25 -17.97 4.42
C LYS A 144 16.30 -16.51 4.00
N LYS A 145 15.50 -15.66 4.64
CA LYS A 145 15.42 -14.22 4.36
C LYS A 145 16.78 -13.56 4.54
N ILE A 146 17.21 -12.83 3.51
CA ILE A 146 18.33 -11.88 3.58
C ILE A 146 17.75 -10.48 3.75
N ASN A 147 16.90 -10.07 2.81
CA ASN A 147 16.30 -8.74 2.81
C ASN A 147 14.92 -8.74 2.15
N VAL A 148 14.00 -7.89 2.61
CA VAL A 148 12.73 -7.63 1.93
C VAL A 148 12.40 -6.15 2.05
N GLU A 149 12.37 -5.47 0.91
CA GLU A 149 12.15 -4.02 0.84
C GLU A 149 10.85 -3.70 0.11
N SER A 150 10.12 -2.70 0.60
CA SER A 150 8.96 -2.14 -0.11
C SER A 150 9.45 -1.32 -1.30
N VAL A 151 8.79 -1.50 -2.45
CA VAL A 151 9.02 -0.67 -3.63
C VAL A 151 8.10 0.55 -3.58
N ASP A 152 8.63 1.74 -3.87
CA ASP A 152 7.81 2.94 -4.02
C ASP A 152 7.03 2.87 -5.33
N THR A 153 5.75 2.52 -5.23
CA THR A 153 4.87 2.37 -6.38
C THR A 153 4.23 3.70 -6.82
N SER A 154 4.53 4.81 -6.14
CA SER A 154 3.93 6.13 -6.45
C SER A 154 4.33 6.67 -7.82
N GLN A 155 5.44 6.17 -8.37
CA GLN A 155 5.99 6.56 -9.66
C GLN A 155 5.32 5.84 -10.84
N TYR A 156 4.52 4.80 -10.62
CA TYR A 156 3.87 4.05 -11.70
C TYR A 156 2.60 4.72 -12.23
N CYS A 157 2.28 4.50 -13.50
CA CYS A 157 1.18 5.18 -14.19
C CYS A 157 -0.21 4.81 -13.70
N GLY A 158 -0.44 3.58 -13.20
CA GLY A 158 -1.76 3.16 -12.72
C GLY A 158 -1.81 2.88 -11.23
N GLU A 159 -3.01 2.67 -10.71
CA GLU A 159 -3.24 2.38 -9.29
C GLU A 159 -2.86 0.92 -8.99
N MET A 160 -1.99 0.72 -8.01
CA MET A 160 -1.66 -0.61 -7.49
C MET A 160 -2.45 -0.85 -6.22
N MET A 161 -3.30 -1.88 -6.23
CA MET A 161 -4.02 -2.32 -5.05
C MET A 161 -3.09 -3.09 -4.11
N ASP A 162 -2.17 -3.86 -4.67
CA ASP A 162 -1.16 -4.62 -3.93
C ASP A 162 0.08 -3.74 -3.67
N SER A 163 0.69 -3.94 -2.50
CA SER A 163 2.04 -3.43 -2.24
C SER A 163 3.07 -4.33 -2.91
N GLU A 164 4.07 -3.74 -3.54
CA GLU A 164 5.18 -4.45 -4.19
C GLU A 164 6.38 -4.53 -3.26
N TYR A 165 7.03 -5.70 -3.25
CA TYR A 165 8.24 -5.96 -2.49
C TYR A 165 9.32 -6.58 -3.35
N LYS A 166 10.56 -6.14 -3.14
CA LYS A 166 11.75 -6.83 -3.64
C LYS A 166 12.27 -7.74 -2.53
N ALA A 167 12.24 -9.04 -2.78
CA ALA A 167 12.54 -10.08 -1.80
C ALA A 167 13.83 -10.81 -2.18
N GLU A 168 14.80 -10.82 -1.26
CA GLU A 168 16.09 -11.49 -1.41
C GLU A 168 16.23 -12.61 -0.36
N TYR A 169 16.48 -13.82 -0.84
CA TYR A 169 16.55 -15.02 -0.01
C TYR A 169 17.74 -15.90 -0.40
N ARG A 170 18.40 -16.48 0.61
CA ARG A 170 19.32 -17.58 0.43
C ARG A 170 18.55 -18.88 0.30
N ILE A 171 18.85 -19.69 -0.72
CA ILE A 171 18.24 -21.00 -0.94
C ILE A 171 18.88 -22.01 0.02
N GLU A 172 18.06 -22.64 0.87
CA GLU A 172 18.50 -23.68 1.82
C GLU A 172 18.21 -25.10 1.31
N GLN A 173 17.11 -25.28 0.57
CA GLN A 173 16.69 -26.57 -0.01
C GLN A 173 15.76 -26.35 -1.21
N GLU A 174 16.02 -27.01 -2.33
CA GLU A 174 15.20 -26.96 -3.54
C GLU A 174 14.26 -28.17 -3.67
N PHE A 175 13.09 -27.98 -4.28
CA PHE A 175 12.07 -29.01 -4.50
C PHE A 175 11.53 -29.07 -5.95
N SER A 176 12.03 -28.20 -6.83
CA SER A 176 11.66 -28.17 -8.25
C SER A 176 12.89 -27.79 -9.11
N GLU A 177 12.73 -26.94 -10.12
CA GLU A 177 13.80 -26.42 -10.95
C GLU A 177 14.96 -25.87 -10.12
N HIS A 178 16.18 -26.21 -10.53
CA HIS A 178 17.40 -25.71 -9.90
C HIS A 178 17.64 -24.24 -10.27
N TYR A 179 17.97 -23.41 -9.29
CA TYR A 179 18.37 -22.03 -9.51
C TYR A 179 19.91 -21.89 -9.49
N PRO A 180 20.54 -21.22 -10.47
CA PRO A 180 22.00 -21.26 -10.65
C PRO A 180 22.82 -20.56 -9.56
N SER A 181 22.18 -19.87 -8.61
CA SER A 181 22.83 -19.13 -7.53
C SER A 181 22.28 -19.59 -6.19
N SER A 182 23.09 -19.51 -5.12
CA SER A 182 22.61 -19.76 -3.75
C SER A 182 21.66 -18.67 -3.23
N THR A 183 21.57 -17.54 -3.93
CA THR A 183 20.70 -16.40 -3.56
C THR A 183 19.80 -16.06 -4.73
N ILE A 184 18.52 -15.90 -4.45
CA ILE A 184 17.47 -15.55 -5.41
C ILE A 184 16.79 -14.25 -5.00
N ILE A 185 16.55 -13.40 -6.00
CA ILE A 185 15.85 -12.12 -5.83
C ILE A 185 14.60 -12.16 -6.69
N PHE A 186 13.43 -11.97 -6.08
CA PHE A 186 12.15 -12.01 -6.76
C PHE A 186 11.24 -10.86 -6.30
N THR A 187 10.24 -10.56 -7.11
CA THR A 187 9.20 -9.57 -6.79
C THR A 187 8.02 -10.30 -6.14
N ALA A 188 7.49 -9.74 -5.05
CA ALA A 188 6.32 -10.24 -4.36
C ALA A 188 5.26 -9.13 -4.29
N TYR A 189 4.00 -9.52 -4.44
CA TYR A 189 2.85 -8.63 -4.33
C TYR A 189 1.98 -9.08 -3.17
N ASP A 190 1.61 -8.16 -2.28
CA ASP A 190 0.79 -8.45 -1.12
C ASP A 190 -0.34 -7.42 -0.93
N HIS A 191 -1.55 -7.92 -0.67
CA HIS A 191 -2.71 -7.08 -0.42
C HIS A 191 -3.01 -7.00 1.08
N ASN A 192 -2.24 -6.19 1.81
CA ASN A 192 -2.46 -5.92 3.23
C ASN A 192 -2.58 -7.19 4.08
N SER A 193 -1.73 -8.20 3.83
CA SER A 193 -1.78 -9.44 4.57
C SER A 193 -1.62 -9.18 6.06
N MET A 194 -2.48 -9.84 6.83
CA MET A 194 -2.37 -9.83 8.29
C MET A 194 -1.13 -10.60 8.72
N LYS A 195 -0.63 -10.30 9.93
CA LYS A 195 0.64 -10.80 10.49
C LYS A 195 0.99 -12.24 10.13
N GLU A 196 0.05 -13.19 10.23
CA GLU A 196 0.33 -14.61 10.01
C GLU A 196 0.33 -15.08 8.53
N TYR A 197 -0.25 -14.28 7.63
CA TYR A 197 -0.26 -14.47 6.17
C TYR A 197 0.76 -13.58 5.45
N ASP A 198 1.51 -12.79 6.22
CA ASP A 198 2.56 -11.93 5.71
C ASP A 198 3.92 -12.64 5.79
N PHE A 199 4.47 -13.01 4.62
CA PHE A 199 5.75 -13.71 4.49
C PHE A 199 6.93 -12.90 5.08
N ARG A 200 6.79 -11.57 5.18
CA ARG A 200 7.82 -10.68 5.73
C ARG A 200 8.05 -10.89 7.23
N ASN A 201 7.13 -11.57 7.93
CA ASN A 201 7.28 -11.86 9.36
C ASN A 201 8.08 -13.13 9.67
N TYR A 202 8.52 -13.88 8.65
CA TYR A 202 9.17 -15.18 8.85
C TYR A 202 10.60 -15.20 8.33
N ASN A 203 11.54 -15.74 9.11
CA ASN A 203 12.94 -15.84 8.70
C ASN A 203 13.16 -16.90 7.62
N ASN A 204 12.38 -17.99 7.65
CA ASN A 204 12.45 -19.04 6.66
C ASN A 204 11.06 -19.35 6.13
N ILE A 205 10.94 -19.48 4.81
CA ILE A 205 9.70 -19.82 4.14
C ILE A 205 9.95 -20.87 3.06
N LEU A 206 9.01 -21.81 2.91
CA LEU A 206 8.85 -22.54 1.66
C LEU A 206 8.06 -21.62 0.71
N VAL A 207 8.63 -21.29 -0.43
CA VAL A 207 8.06 -20.30 -1.37
C VAL A 207 8.05 -20.83 -2.80
N PHE A 208 7.10 -20.34 -3.59
CA PHE A 208 6.88 -20.72 -4.98
C PHE A 208 7.08 -19.47 -5.86
N VAL A 209 8.12 -19.48 -6.69
CA VAL A 209 8.53 -18.36 -7.54
C VAL A 209 8.47 -18.79 -9.00
N GLY A 210 7.64 -18.11 -9.79
CA GLY A 210 7.50 -18.34 -11.22
C GLY A 210 8.30 -17.32 -12.03
N GLU A 211 8.85 -17.75 -13.16
CA GLU A 211 9.49 -16.87 -14.14
C GLU A 211 8.48 -16.43 -15.21
N TYR A 212 8.08 -15.16 -15.16
CA TYR A 212 7.11 -14.51 -16.05
C TYR A 212 7.77 -13.37 -16.83
N CYS A 213 7.84 -13.50 -18.14
CA CYS A 213 8.41 -12.50 -19.05
C CYS A 213 9.83 -12.05 -18.63
N GLY A 214 10.63 -12.99 -18.13
CA GLY A 214 11.98 -12.78 -17.61
C GLY A 214 12.05 -12.28 -16.17
N ASP A 215 10.91 -12.00 -15.51
CA ASP A 215 10.88 -11.58 -14.11
C ASP A 215 10.57 -12.77 -13.19
N LEU A 216 11.27 -12.84 -12.06
CA LEU A 216 10.98 -13.78 -11.00
C LEU A 216 9.90 -13.18 -10.10
N ILE A 217 8.72 -13.80 -10.08
CA ILE A 217 7.55 -13.32 -9.33
C ILE A 217 7.08 -14.43 -8.38
N GLN A 218 6.88 -14.07 -7.12
CA GLN A 218 6.24 -14.97 -6.17
C GLN A 218 4.81 -15.26 -6.61
N LEU A 219 4.42 -16.53 -6.64
CA LEU A 219 3.01 -16.89 -6.83
C LEU A 219 2.19 -16.36 -5.66
N LYS A 220 1.17 -15.56 -5.96
CA LYS A 220 0.43 -14.76 -4.97
C LYS A 220 -0.08 -15.64 -3.82
N TYR A 221 0.28 -15.26 -2.60
CA TYR A 221 -0.02 -15.95 -1.33
C TYR A 221 0.49 -17.40 -1.20
N GLN A 222 1.31 -17.87 -2.14
CA GLN A 222 1.87 -19.22 -2.09
C GLN A 222 3.17 -19.20 -1.29
N PHE A 223 3.06 -19.39 0.02
CA PHE A 223 4.20 -19.68 0.88
C PHE A 223 3.76 -20.43 2.15
N PHE A 224 4.71 -21.11 2.79
CA PHE A 224 4.53 -21.70 4.11
C PHE A 224 5.67 -21.27 5.03
N PRO A 225 5.37 -20.74 6.24
CA PRO A 225 6.38 -20.61 7.28
C PRO A 225 6.93 -21.98 7.64
N VAL A 226 8.25 -22.16 7.55
CA VAL A 226 8.90 -23.44 7.87
C VAL A 226 9.99 -23.24 8.91
N TYR A 227 10.16 -24.28 9.73
CA TYR A 227 11.08 -24.30 10.84
C TYR A 227 11.94 -25.55 10.73
N LYS A 228 13.17 -25.44 11.24
CA LYS A 228 14.10 -26.55 11.25
C LYS A 228 13.64 -27.59 12.28
N THR A 229 13.73 -28.86 11.89
CA THR A 229 13.52 -30.02 12.76
C THR A 229 14.82 -30.38 13.47
N ALA A 230 14.74 -31.15 14.55
CA ALA A 230 15.91 -31.65 15.26
C ALA A 230 16.86 -32.48 14.35
N HIS A 231 16.35 -33.03 13.24
CA HIS A 231 17.12 -33.77 12.24
C HIS A 231 17.60 -32.90 11.06
N GLY A 232 17.47 -31.58 11.16
CA GLY A 232 17.95 -30.65 10.15
C GLY A 232 17.06 -30.46 8.91
N LYS A 233 15.94 -31.19 8.80
CA LYS A 233 14.92 -31.01 7.76
C LYS A 233 14.00 -29.82 8.05
N TRP A 234 13.17 -29.42 7.09
CA TRP A 234 12.21 -28.32 7.23
C TRP A 234 10.77 -28.80 7.33
N ALA A 235 9.99 -28.16 8.20
CA ALA A 235 8.57 -28.45 8.37
C ALA A 235 7.76 -27.21 8.76
N ALA A 236 6.51 -27.14 8.33
CA ALA A 236 5.56 -26.13 8.82
C ALA A 236 4.83 -26.64 10.07
N VAL A 237 4.55 -25.72 10.98
CA VAL A 237 3.65 -25.96 12.12
C VAL A 237 2.20 -25.95 11.64
N ILE A 238 1.32 -26.65 12.35
CA ILE A 238 -0.09 -26.78 11.96
C ILE A 238 -0.88 -25.52 12.31
N LYS A 239 -1.45 -24.85 11.30
CA LYS A 239 -2.41 -23.76 11.52
C LYS A 239 -3.83 -24.35 11.55
N PRO A 240 -4.52 -24.40 12.70
CA PRO A 240 -5.81 -25.08 12.80
C PRO A 240 -6.85 -24.55 11.82
N ARG A 241 -6.84 -23.24 11.56
CA ARG A 241 -7.73 -22.58 10.59
C ARG A 241 -7.49 -23.05 9.16
N ASP A 242 -6.31 -23.52 8.80
CA ASP A 242 -6.02 -23.92 7.43
C ASP A 242 -6.36 -25.41 7.19
N GLU A 243 -6.58 -26.17 8.27
CA GLU A 243 -6.78 -27.63 8.19
C GLU A 243 -8.03 -28.04 7.41
N HIS A 244 -9.10 -27.23 7.38
CA HIS A 244 -10.30 -27.58 6.62
C HIS A 244 -10.09 -27.51 5.10
N TYR A 245 -9.04 -26.84 4.63
CA TYR A 245 -8.65 -26.84 3.22
C TYR A 245 -7.87 -28.12 2.85
N TYR A 246 -7.24 -28.77 3.83
CA TYR A 246 -6.38 -29.94 3.63
C TYR A 246 -7.13 -31.24 3.92
N LYS A 247 -8.21 -31.51 3.19
CA LYS A 247 -9.11 -32.67 3.41
C LYS A 247 -8.54 -34.02 2.98
N GLN A 248 -7.28 -34.09 2.56
CA GLN A 248 -6.69 -35.32 2.03
C GLN A 248 -5.97 -36.11 3.13
N ASP A 249 -6.38 -37.37 3.32
CA ASP A 249 -5.78 -38.28 4.31
C ASP A 249 -4.27 -38.49 4.11
N LYS A 250 -3.79 -38.33 2.87
CA LYS A 250 -2.40 -38.53 2.45
C LYS A 250 -1.41 -37.51 3.02
N PHE A 251 -1.88 -36.31 3.37
CA PHE A 251 -1.01 -35.22 3.87
C PHE A 251 -1.40 -34.80 5.29
N LYS A 252 -1.85 -35.76 6.10
CA LYS A 252 -2.16 -35.52 7.51
C LYS A 252 -0.91 -35.05 8.27
N PRO A 253 -1.07 -34.14 9.25
CA PRO A 253 0.00 -33.80 10.17
C PRO A 253 0.61 -35.04 10.82
N THR A 254 1.93 -35.06 10.94
CA THR A 254 2.65 -36.11 11.66
C THR A 254 3.36 -35.53 12.88
N ASN A 255 3.76 -36.38 13.82
CA ASN A 255 4.63 -35.97 14.91
C ASN A 255 5.96 -35.50 14.32
N ILE A 256 6.38 -34.29 14.70
CA ILE A 256 7.65 -33.70 14.27
C ILE A 256 8.37 -33.17 15.49
N ILE A 257 9.60 -33.62 15.67
CA ILE A 257 10.50 -33.05 16.69
C ILE A 257 11.14 -31.81 16.06
N PHE A 258 10.60 -30.64 16.38
CA PHE A 258 11.16 -29.37 15.97
C PHE A 258 12.47 -29.07 16.72
N ASP A 259 13.31 -28.21 16.14
CA ASP A 259 14.49 -27.70 16.85
C ASP A 259 14.06 -27.03 18.17
N LYS A 260 14.90 -27.13 19.21
CA LYS A 260 14.60 -26.59 20.55
C LYS A 260 14.38 -25.07 20.53
N SER A 261 14.91 -24.36 19.55
CA SER A 261 14.68 -22.91 19.39
C SER A 261 13.28 -22.57 18.90
N VAL A 262 12.49 -23.55 18.43
CA VAL A 262 11.16 -23.31 17.87
C VAL A 262 10.13 -23.28 19.00
N SER A 263 9.77 -22.06 19.40
CA SER A 263 8.71 -21.80 20.37
C SER A 263 8.04 -20.47 20.06
N PHE A 264 6.78 -20.32 20.48
CA PHE A 264 6.03 -19.07 20.36
C PHE A 264 5.63 -18.58 21.75
N ASP A 265 5.90 -17.32 22.04
CA ASP A 265 5.51 -16.73 23.33
C ASP A 265 4.02 -16.43 23.33
N LEU A 266 3.33 -16.76 24.43
CA LEU A 266 1.96 -16.32 24.66
C LEU A 266 1.96 -14.82 25.03
N PRO A 267 1.00 -14.03 24.53
CA PRO A 267 0.91 -12.62 24.88
C PRO A 267 0.70 -12.44 26.40
N ASP A 268 1.46 -11.54 27.00
CA ASP A 268 1.45 -11.20 28.43
C ASP A 268 0.39 -10.16 28.81
N HIS A 269 -0.07 -9.36 27.85
CA HIS A 269 -1.08 -8.31 28.05
C HIS A 269 -2.53 -8.81 27.98
N LEU A 270 -2.76 -10.09 27.69
CA LEU A 270 -4.10 -10.66 27.58
C LEU A 270 -4.60 -11.17 28.93
N SER A 271 -5.91 -11.06 29.15
CA SER A 271 -6.55 -11.64 30.32
C SER A 271 -6.48 -13.18 30.27
N PRO A 272 -6.60 -13.88 31.42
CA PRO A 272 -6.60 -15.33 31.44
C PRO A 272 -7.64 -15.97 30.51
N GLN A 273 -8.84 -15.38 30.42
CA GLN A 273 -9.90 -15.86 29.52
C GLN A 273 -9.52 -15.69 28.04
N GLN A 274 -8.90 -14.57 27.67
CA GLN A 274 -8.43 -14.32 26.31
C GLN A 274 -7.29 -15.27 25.93
N ILE A 275 -6.41 -15.60 26.88
CA ILE A 275 -5.34 -16.59 26.67
C ILE A 275 -5.95 -17.97 26.42
N THR A 276 -6.93 -18.40 27.21
CA THR A 276 -7.62 -19.69 26.99
C THR A 276 -8.25 -19.75 25.61
N GLN A 277 -9.00 -18.73 25.19
CA GLN A 277 -9.60 -18.65 23.86
C GLN A 277 -8.55 -18.69 22.74
N LEU A 278 -7.43 -17.97 22.92
CA LEU A 278 -6.32 -18.00 21.97
C LEU A 278 -5.72 -19.40 21.85
N ILE A 279 -5.53 -20.09 22.96
CA ILE A 279 -4.98 -21.45 23.00
C ILE A 279 -5.92 -22.42 22.27
N GLU A 280 -7.21 -22.41 22.60
CA GLU A 280 -8.19 -23.29 21.97
C GLU A 280 -8.26 -23.07 20.46
N TYR A 281 -8.22 -21.81 20.02
CA TYR A 281 -8.38 -21.45 18.61
C TYR A 281 -7.10 -21.63 17.79
N LYS A 282 -5.95 -21.21 18.32
CA LYS A 282 -4.69 -21.10 17.56
C LYS A 282 -3.68 -22.19 17.90
N PHE A 283 -3.71 -22.71 19.13
CA PHE A 283 -2.71 -23.64 19.65
C PHE A 283 -3.32 -24.88 20.32
N PRO A 284 -4.21 -25.62 19.63
CA PRO A 284 -4.88 -26.78 20.21
C PRO A 284 -3.88 -27.84 20.62
N GLU A 285 -4.13 -28.48 21.77
CA GLU A 285 -3.22 -29.45 22.41
C GLU A 285 -2.83 -30.64 21.51
N LYS A 286 -3.69 -30.98 20.55
CA LYS A 286 -3.41 -32.01 19.54
C LYS A 286 -2.14 -31.70 18.72
N TYR A 287 -1.85 -30.42 18.46
CA TYR A 287 -0.73 -29.99 17.61
C TYR A 287 0.37 -29.27 18.39
N TYR A 288 0.08 -28.85 19.62
CA TYR A 288 0.95 -27.99 20.41
C TYR A 288 1.04 -28.46 21.87
N LYS A 289 2.21 -28.24 22.47
CA LYS A 289 2.44 -28.38 23.90
C LYS A 289 2.69 -27.01 24.50
N ILE A 290 1.99 -26.68 25.58
CA ILE A 290 2.14 -25.39 26.26
C ILE A 290 2.85 -25.59 27.59
N LYS A 291 3.91 -24.83 27.83
CA LYS A 291 4.68 -24.89 29.09
C LYS A 291 5.37 -23.56 29.37
N GLY A 292 5.19 -23.03 30.58
CA GLY A 292 5.91 -21.86 31.06
C GLY A 292 5.71 -20.61 30.18
N GLY A 293 4.46 -20.32 29.80
CA GLY A 293 4.12 -19.17 28.95
C GLY A 293 4.51 -19.31 27.47
N LYS A 294 5.01 -20.47 27.05
CA LYS A 294 5.43 -20.75 25.68
C LYS A 294 4.65 -21.89 25.05
N VAL A 295 4.49 -21.80 23.74
CA VAL A 295 3.87 -22.80 22.89
C VAL A 295 4.96 -23.50 22.06
N PHE A 296 4.98 -24.83 22.12
CA PHE A 296 5.91 -25.68 21.42
C PHE A 296 5.15 -26.55 20.42
N PRO A 297 5.44 -26.50 19.12
CA PRO A 297 4.80 -27.38 18.14
C PRO A 297 5.26 -28.83 18.36
N ILE A 298 4.31 -29.78 18.34
CA ILE A 298 4.58 -31.23 18.44
C ILE A 298 4.14 -32.00 17.19
N MET A 299 3.35 -31.37 16.32
CA MET A 299 3.00 -31.89 15.00
C MET A 299 3.28 -30.86 13.91
N GLY A 300 3.48 -31.34 12.69
CA GLY A 300 3.69 -30.48 11.53
C GLY A 300 3.54 -31.24 10.21
N ARG A 301 3.85 -30.54 9.11
CA ARG A 301 3.99 -31.15 7.78
C ARG A 301 5.38 -30.87 7.23
N SER A 302 6.02 -31.89 6.68
CA SER A 302 7.33 -31.74 6.03
C SER A 302 7.22 -30.78 4.84
N ALA A 303 8.31 -30.08 4.50
CA ALA A 303 8.33 -29.22 3.32
C ALA A 303 8.03 -30.02 2.04
N GLU A 304 8.53 -31.26 1.95
CA GLU A 304 8.26 -32.17 0.84
C GLU A 304 6.76 -32.47 0.67
N ASP A 305 6.05 -32.71 1.77
CA ASP A 305 4.62 -32.98 1.72
C ASP A 305 3.79 -31.73 1.43
N LEU A 306 4.23 -30.55 1.89
CA LEU A 306 3.62 -29.27 1.52
C LEU A 306 3.75 -29.00 0.02
N VAL A 307 4.89 -29.32 -0.59
CA VAL A 307 5.05 -29.18 -2.05
C VAL A 307 4.12 -30.13 -2.80
N LYS A 308 3.98 -31.38 -2.35
CA LYS A 308 3.03 -32.33 -2.97
C LYS A 308 1.58 -31.86 -2.80
N LEU A 309 1.22 -31.42 -1.61
CA LEU A 309 -0.10 -30.86 -1.29
C LEU A 309 -0.42 -29.65 -2.19
N TRP A 310 0.53 -28.72 -2.33
CA TRP A 310 0.39 -27.57 -3.22
C TRP A 310 0.18 -27.98 -4.68
N LYS A 311 0.94 -28.98 -5.19
CA LYS A 311 0.75 -29.50 -6.55
C LYS A 311 -0.64 -30.13 -6.75
N GLU A 312 -1.19 -30.78 -5.73
CA GLU A 312 -2.51 -31.39 -5.83
C GLU A 312 -3.65 -30.37 -5.78
N LEU A 313 -3.53 -29.33 -4.96
CA LEU A 313 -4.56 -28.31 -4.79
C LEU A 313 -4.48 -27.21 -5.85
N TYR A 314 -3.31 -26.57 -5.96
CA TYR A 314 -3.18 -25.33 -6.71
C TYR A 314 -2.84 -25.56 -8.19
N TYR A 315 -1.95 -26.52 -8.47
CA TYR A 315 -1.49 -26.74 -9.85
C TYR A 315 -2.52 -27.44 -10.74
N LYS A 316 -3.41 -28.26 -10.16
CA LYS A 316 -4.50 -28.93 -10.92
C LYS A 316 -5.64 -28.00 -11.28
N GLU A 317 -5.94 -27.00 -10.45
CA GLU A 317 -7.03 -26.04 -10.68
C GLU A 317 -6.65 -24.93 -11.68
N ASN A 318 -5.36 -24.72 -11.95
CA ASN A 318 -4.84 -23.64 -12.80
C ASN A 318 -4.19 -24.13 -14.12
N LYS A 319 -4.51 -25.36 -14.55
CA LYS A 319 -4.20 -25.89 -15.89
C LYS A 319 -5.43 -25.82 -16.78
#